data_AF-A0A7W0FAC5-F1
#
_entry.id   AF-A0A7W0FAC5-F1
#
_cell.length_a   1.000
_cell.length_b   1.000
_cell.length_c   1.000
_cell.angle_alpha   90.00
_cell.angle_beta   90.00
_cell.angle_gamma   90.00
#
_symmetry.space_group_name_H-M   'P 1'
#
loop_
_entity.id
_entity.type
_entity.pdbx_description
1 polymer ?
#
loop_
_entity_poly.entity_id
_entity_poly.type
_entity_poly.pdbx_seq_one_letter_code
_entity_poly.pdbx_strand_id
1 'polypeptide(L)'
;MSKPRDDDFYQLFNCKIPFLNGGLFDPINEYDWVHTDILFPNGIFSNSVKTKEGDTGTGILDVFDRYNFTVKEDEPLEKDVAVDPEMLGKVFENLLDSKERKSKGSFYTPREIVHYMCQESLANYLTTELSLKDFASVIPSEARNLKEDIELLVRKGETIIENEYAVLEKERAIKAGEIESTKIKTKMPESIRENAKALDNALERIRVCDPAVGSGAFLVGMMNEIVKARRALAPVFEKVSAGQKVQERVELVYKLKRHAIQNCLYGVDIDPGAVEIAKLRLWLSLVVDEEEYKTIQPLPNLNYKIMQGNSLLEEYEGVKLFDERMIEPAYNLQEQRQQFLEKQNKLQKEYFDLHSTGKLSVEKKTKLESELKTIDKSIKKIDKSAHSATDANLELELDNLNLARKKMQLLKDKHKQFFETYERDKKRELKKEIETIEWELIEATLKEQNKTKALSKIQKSRKENIKPYFLWKLNFEEVFRENGGFDIVIANPPYVDSEEMTRTMHGQREDISRVYSTAKGNWDLYIPFWEQGFNLLSSKGNAVFILQINGSQ
;
A
#
# COMPACT_ATOMS: atom_id res chain seq x y z
N MET A 1 1.18 22.89 14.47
CA MET A 1 0.81 22.38 13.14
C MET A 1 1.29 23.38 12.10
N SER A 2 2.26 22.98 11.28
CA SER A 2 2.80 23.76 10.19
C SER A 2 1.71 23.97 9.13
N LYS A 3 1.43 25.25 8.79
CA LYS A 3 0.49 25.65 7.75
C LYS A 3 1.26 26.03 6.48
N PRO A 4 0.65 25.90 5.29
CA PRO A 4 1.22 26.44 4.06
C PRO A 4 1.59 27.92 4.25
N ARG A 5 2.74 28.34 3.72
CA ARG A 5 3.20 29.74 3.75
C ARG A 5 3.07 30.32 2.34
N ASP A 6 2.72 31.61 2.23
CA ASP A 6 2.38 32.22 0.93
C ASP A 6 3.55 32.28 -0.08
N ASP A 7 4.82 32.24 0.37
CA ASP A 7 6.00 32.27 -0.52
C ASP A 7 7.10 31.27 -0.14
N ASP A 8 6.82 30.38 0.83
CA ASP A 8 7.76 29.36 1.33
C ASP A 8 9.15 29.89 1.76
N PHE A 9 9.32 31.20 1.87
CA PHE A 9 10.59 31.83 2.23
C PHE A 9 10.91 31.62 3.71
N TYR A 10 12.12 31.13 4.00
CA TYR A 10 12.60 30.90 5.36
C TYR A 10 13.79 31.81 5.68
N GLN A 11 13.52 32.82 6.52
CA GLN A 11 14.44 33.92 6.81
C GLN A 11 15.79 33.47 7.42
N LEU A 12 15.79 32.41 8.25
CA LEU A 12 16.99 31.92 8.94
C LEU A 12 18.02 31.31 7.98
N PHE A 13 17.57 30.63 6.93
CA PHE A 13 18.47 30.02 5.93
C PHE A 13 18.54 30.82 4.62
N ASN A 14 17.84 31.95 4.55
CA ASN A 14 17.77 32.82 3.37
C ASN A 14 17.47 32.04 2.08
N CYS A 15 16.56 31.06 2.16
CA CYS A 15 16.18 30.21 1.06
C CYS A 15 14.67 29.93 1.09
N LYS A 16 14.11 29.43 -0.01
CA LYS A 16 12.73 28.95 -0.06
C LYS A 16 12.70 27.47 0.34
N ILE A 17 11.93 27.15 1.37
CA ILE A 17 11.73 25.79 1.87
C ILE A 17 10.24 25.48 1.69
N PRO A 18 9.88 24.64 0.70
CA PRO A 18 8.49 24.35 0.42
C PRO A 18 7.83 23.71 1.64
N PHE A 19 6.52 23.94 1.79
CA PHE A 19 5.74 23.25 2.81
C PHE A 19 5.64 21.75 2.48
N LEU A 20 6.51 20.96 3.10
CA LEU A 20 6.46 19.50 3.06
C LEU A 20 5.52 19.02 4.17
N ASN A 21 4.24 18.80 3.83
CA ASN A 21 3.31 18.13 4.75
C ASN A 21 3.53 16.62 4.74
N GLY A 22 3.28 15.94 5.86
CA GLY A 22 3.19 14.48 5.91
C GLY A 22 3.95 13.85 7.06
N GLY A 23 3.57 12.62 7.37
CA GLY A 23 4.06 11.84 8.52
C GLY A 23 5.58 11.72 8.70
N LEU A 24 6.37 11.97 7.64
CA LEU A 24 7.83 11.98 7.69
C LEU A 24 8.40 13.18 8.47
N PHE A 25 7.74 14.34 8.39
CA PHE A 25 8.14 15.57 9.10
C PHE A 25 7.31 15.84 10.35
N ASP A 26 6.36 14.95 10.66
CA ASP A 26 5.65 14.97 11.94
C ASP A 26 6.61 14.52 13.06
N PRO A 27 6.59 15.18 14.22
CA PRO A 27 7.45 14.79 15.34
C PRO A 27 7.16 13.36 15.78
N ILE A 28 8.20 12.53 15.76
CA ILE A 28 8.13 11.14 16.22
C ILE A 28 7.75 11.15 17.71
N ASN A 29 6.72 10.39 18.09
CA ASN A 29 6.34 10.16 19.50
C ASN A 29 6.14 11.42 20.33
N GLU A 30 5.58 12.49 19.74
CA GLU A 30 5.40 13.78 20.43
C GLU A 30 6.72 14.39 20.92
N TYR A 31 7.84 14.03 20.27
CA TYR A 31 9.16 14.55 20.59
C TYR A 31 9.13 16.08 20.62
N ASP A 32 9.52 16.63 21.77
CA ASP A 32 9.54 18.05 22.02
C ASP A 32 10.78 18.70 21.39
N TRP A 33 10.77 18.76 20.06
CA TRP A 33 11.81 19.40 19.27
C TRP A 33 11.90 20.91 19.54
N VAL A 34 10.86 21.52 20.10
CA VAL A 34 10.82 22.95 20.41
C VAL A 34 11.67 23.26 21.63
N HIS A 35 11.69 22.36 22.61
CA HIS A 35 12.41 22.55 23.87
C HIS A 35 13.64 21.64 24.02
N THR A 36 13.95 20.82 23.02
CA THR A 36 15.14 19.95 23.04
C THR A 36 16.24 20.49 22.13
N ASP A 37 17.30 21.02 22.74
CA ASP A 37 18.51 21.43 22.02
C ASP A 37 19.45 20.22 21.84
N ILE A 38 19.69 19.84 20.58
CA ILE A 38 20.73 18.87 20.23
C ILE A 38 21.96 19.64 19.74
N LEU A 39 23.00 19.68 20.56
CA LEU A 39 24.24 20.38 20.24
C LEU A 39 25.20 19.47 19.47
N PHE A 40 25.39 19.76 18.18
CA PHE A 40 26.38 19.10 17.34
C PHE A 40 27.58 20.02 17.10
N PRO A 41 28.83 19.51 17.22
CA PRO A 41 30.01 20.25 16.80
C PRO A 41 29.97 20.56 15.29
N ASN A 42 30.26 21.81 14.90
CA ASN A 42 30.29 22.23 13.50
C ASN A 42 31.22 21.37 12.62
N GLY A 43 32.33 20.89 13.20
CA GLY A 43 33.30 20.02 12.52
C GLY A 43 32.75 18.69 12.01
N ILE A 44 31.59 18.24 12.52
CA ILE A 44 30.87 17.07 12.02
C ILE A 44 30.22 17.36 10.67
N PHE A 45 29.73 18.59 10.44
CA PHE A 45 29.05 18.94 9.21
C PHE A 45 30.01 19.41 8.13
N SER A 46 31.00 20.23 8.48
CA SER A 46 32.03 20.69 7.55
C SER A 46 33.35 20.91 8.28
N ASN A 47 34.45 20.49 7.66
CA ASN A 47 35.79 20.71 8.18
C ASN A 47 36.83 20.85 7.05
N SER A 48 38.10 21.06 7.41
CA SER A 48 39.20 21.20 6.46
C SER A 48 40.16 19.99 6.47
N VAL A 49 39.72 18.85 7.02
CA VAL A 49 40.53 17.63 7.07
C VAL A 49 40.63 17.05 5.67
N LYS A 50 41.83 16.68 5.23
CA LYS A 50 42.04 16.06 3.93
C LYS A 50 41.84 14.55 3.99
N THR A 51 41.13 13.99 3.01
CA THR A 51 41.02 12.54 2.84
C THR A 51 42.34 11.95 2.35
N LYS A 52 42.48 10.62 2.39
CA LYS A 52 43.68 9.93 1.88
C LYS A 52 43.83 10.12 0.36
N GLU A 53 42.71 10.37 -0.31
CA GLU A 53 42.55 10.58 -1.74
C GLU A 53 42.81 12.05 -2.15
N GLY A 54 42.97 12.97 -1.17
CA GLY A 54 43.35 14.36 -1.40
C GLY A 54 42.22 15.39 -1.34
N ASP A 55 40.98 14.95 -1.15
CA ASP A 55 39.80 15.83 -1.08
C ASP A 55 39.76 16.61 0.24
N THR A 56 39.23 17.84 0.21
CA THR A 56 39.16 18.70 1.40
C THR A 56 37.79 18.61 2.07
N GLY A 57 37.78 18.28 3.35
CA GLY A 57 36.59 18.12 4.19
C GLY A 57 36.25 16.66 4.48
N THR A 58 35.86 16.33 5.70
CA THR A 58 35.31 15.00 6.02
C THR A 58 33.97 15.12 6.74
N GLY A 59 33.38 16.31 6.75
CA GLY A 59 32.08 16.55 7.34
C GLY A 59 30.96 15.99 6.48
N ILE A 60 29.79 15.78 7.07
CA ILE A 60 28.60 15.23 6.41
C ILE A 60 28.24 16.04 5.15
N LEU A 61 28.26 17.38 5.25
CA LEU A 61 27.95 18.26 4.12
C LEU A 61 29.09 18.26 3.10
N ASP A 62 30.36 18.25 3.55
CA ASP A 62 31.51 18.15 2.64
C ASP A 62 31.46 16.88 1.79
N VAL A 63 30.97 15.78 2.36
CA VAL A 63 30.79 14.51 1.65
C VAL A 63 29.62 14.63 0.68
N PHE A 64 28.46 15.13 1.11
CA PHE A 64 27.29 15.30 0.24
C PHE A 64 27.57 16.24 -0.93
N ASP A 65 28.29 17.33 -0.73
CA ASP A 65 28.63 18.30 -1.78
C ASP A 65 29.55 17.73 -2.88
N ARG A 66 30.24 16.61 -2.62
CA ARG A 66 31.10 15.95 -3.63
C ARG A 66 30.34 15.02 -4.56
N TYR A 67 29.17 14.55 -4.13
CA TYR A 67 28.39 13.61 -4.91
C TYR A 67 27.20 14.32 -5.51
N ASN A 68 26.99 14.13 -6.81
CA ASN A 68 25.71 14.50 -7.40
C ASN A 68 24.67 13.49 -6.90
N PHE A 69 23.58 13.94 -6.32
CA PHE A 69 22.46 13.05 -6.03
C PHE A 69 21.68 12.88 -7.33
N THR A 70 21.74 11.68 -7.92
CA THR A 70 20.82 11.29 -9.00
C THR A 70 19.62 10.67 -8.35
N VAL A 71 18.51 10.74 -9.05
CA VAL A 71 17.25 10.32 -8.48
C VAL A 71 16.42 9.46 -9.43
N LYS A 72 17.03 9.09 -10.55
CA LYS A 72 16.55 8.05 -11.46
C LYS A 72 17.12 6.70 -11.04
N GLU A 73 16.22 5.80 -10.64
CA GLU A 73 16.48 4.36 -10.40
C GLU A 73 16.31 3.56 -11.71
N ASP A 74 16.16 4.24 -12.85
CA ASP A 74 15.31 3.74 -13.93
C ASP A 74 16.03 2.78 -14.88
N GLU A 75 17.37 2.79 -14.95
CA GLU A 75 18.11 1.94 -15.90
C GLU A 75 19.43 1.36 -15.36
N PRO A 76 19.71 0.05 -15.57
CA PRO A 76 21.01 -0.58 -15.22
C PRO A 76 22.22 0.00 -15.96
N LEU A 77 22.00 0.83 -16.99
CA LEU A 77 23.01 1.32 -17.92
C LEU A 77 23.47 2.77 -17.63
N GLU A 78 22.76 3.53 -16.80
CA GLU A 78 23.19 4.88 -16.41
C GLU A 78 24.19 4.80 -15.25
N LYS A 79 25.47 4.85 -15.60
CA LYS A 79 26.61 4.58 -14.72
C LYS A 79 27.41 5.85 -14.39
N ASP A 80 26.73 6.98 -14.18
CA ASP A 80 27.39 8.19 -13.69
C ASP A 80 27.30 8.28 -12.16
N VAL A 81 28.39 8.76 -11.57
CA VAL A 81 28.69 8.80 -10.14
C VAL A 81 27.66 9.66 -9.41
N ALA A 82 26.53 9.03 -9.08
CA ALA A 82 25.45 9.74 -8.47
C ALA A 82 24.74 8.90 -7.39
N VAL A 83 24.37 9.57 -6.30
CA VAL A 83 23.80 8.94 -5.11
C VAL A 83 22.29 8.75 -5.30
N ASP A 84 21.92 7.57 -5.76
CA ASP A 84 20.55 7.07 -5.95
C ASP A 84 19.86 6.83 -4.57
N PRO A 85 18.54 7.08 -4.41
CA PRO A 85 17.76 6.63 -3.24
C PRO A 85 17.99 5.18 -2.79
N GLU A 86 18.42 4.29 -3.69
CA GLU A 86 18.88 2.93 -3.38
C GLU A 86 20.07 2.91 -2.38
N MET A 87 20.97 3.90 -2.45
CA MET A 87 22.07 4.05 -1.50
C MET A 87 21.58 4.29 -0.08
N LEU A 88 20.41 4.92 0.12
CA LEU A 88 19.82 5.08 1.46
C LEU A 88 19.47 3.71 2.06
N GLY A 89 18.92 2.81 1.23
CA GLY A 89 18.71 1.42 1.60
C GLY A 89 20.04 0.75 1.98
N LYS A 90 21.05 0.81 1.11
CA LYS A 90 22.38 0.22 1.38
C LYS A 90 23.06 0.81 2.62
N VAL A 91 22.95 2.11 2.85
CA VAL A 91 23.53 2.80 4.01
C VAL A 91 22.83 2.37 5.28
N PHE A 92 21.49 2.33 5.31
CA PHE A 92 20.76 1.84 6.47
C PHE A 92 21.11 0.39 6.82
N GLU A 93 21.13 -0.49 5.82
CA GLU A 93 21.50 -1.90 6.03
C GLU A 93 22.94 -2.06 6.51
N ASN A 94 23.85 -1.19 6.07
CA ASN A 94 25.24 -1.18 6.55
C ASN A 94 25.37 -0.60 7.96
N LEU A 95 24.48 0.30 8.35
CA LEU A 95 24.37 0.83 9.72
C LEU A 95 23.78 -0.18 10.70
N LEU A 96 23.04 -1.20 10.21
CA LEU A 96 22.63 -2.34 11.02
C LEU A 96 23.84 -3.25 11.33
N ASP A 97 23.97 -3.60 12.60
CA ASP A 97 25.09 -4.39 13.10
C ASP A 97 25.10 -5.80 12.45
N SER A 98 26.27 -6.38 12.19
CA SER A 98 26.37 -7.66 11.46
C SER A 98 25.63 -8.83 12.14
N LYS A 99 25.45 -8.76 13.47
CA LYS A 99 24.61 -9.69 14.24
C LYS A 99 23.12 -9.44 14.03
N GLU A 100 22.70 -8.18 13.93
CA GLU A 100 21.30 -7.82 13.73
C GLU A 100 20.81 -8.25 12.34
N ARG A 101 21.64 -8.08 11.30
CA ARG A 101 21.35 -8.55 9.94
C ARG A 101 21.09 -10.06 9.87
N LYS A 102 21.93 -10.87 10.52
CA LYS A 102 21.74 -12.33 10.57
C LYS A 102 20.52 -12.74 11.39
N SER A 103 20.25 -12.04 12.51
CA SER A 103 19.10 -12.35 13.36
C SER A 103 17.76 -11.93 12.77
N LYS A 104 17.73 -10.86 11.96
CA LYS A 104 16.53 -10.38 11.26
C LYS A 104 16.30 -11.08 9.91
N GLY A 105 17.34 -11.71 9.35
CA GLY A 105 17.26 -12.39 8.04
C GLY A 105 17.02 -11.44 6.87
N SER A 106 17.28 -10.13 7.04
CA SER A 106 17.06 -9.09 6.04
C SER A 106 18.18 -9.13 4.99
N PHE A 107 17.84 -9.49 3.76
CA PHE A 107 18.77 -9.47 2.62
C PHE A 107 18.27 -8.52 1.55
N TYR A 108 19.21 -7.73 1.02
CA TYR A 108 18.95 -6.86 -0.11
C TYR A 108 18.64 -7.70 -1.37
N THR A 109 17.52 -7.37 -2.02
CA THR A 109 17.15 -7.97 -3.31
C THR A 109 17.79 -7.17 -4.44
N PRO A 110 18.63 -7.78 -5.30
CA PRO A 110 19.21 -7.10 -6.46
C PRO A 110 18.16 -6.48 -7.37
N ARG A 111 18.47 -5.31 -7.94
CA ARG A 111 17.54 -4.54 -8.81
C ARG A 111 17.01 -5.35 -9.98
N GLU A 112 17.85 -6.17 -10.60
CA GLU A 112 17.46 -7.01 -11.73
C GLU A 112 16.39 -8.03 -11.32
N ILE A 113 16.50 -8.57 -10.11
CA ILE A 113 15.53 -9.52 -9.55
C ILE A 113 14.24 -8.80 -9.18
N VAL A 114 14.32 -7.63 -8.54
CA VAL A 114 13.15 -6.80 -8.22
C VAL A 114 12.38 -6.46 -9.51
N HIS A 115 13.08 -5.96 -10.52
CA HIS A 115 12.49 -5.59 -11.80
C HIS A 115 11.80 -6.77 -12.48
N TYR A 116 12.49 -7.91 -12.58
CA TYR A 116 11.93 -9.13 -13.14
C TYR A 116 10.67 -9.58 -12.40
N MET A 117 10.71 -9.66 -11.07
CA MET A 117 9.56 -10.09 -10.28
C MET A 117 8.38 -9.13 -10.40
N CYS A 118 8.61 -7.81 -10.41
CA CYS A 118 7.54 -6.83 -10.60
C CYS A 118 6.90 -6.99 -12.00
N GLN A 119 7.69 -7.19 -13.04
CA GLN A 119 7.19 -7.42 -14.40
C GLN A 119 6.34 -8.69 -14.50
N GLU A 120 6.83 -9.81 -13.98
CA GLU A 120 6.09 -11.07 -13.99
C GLU A 120 4.80 -10.97 -13.19
N SER A 121 4.85 -10.33 -12.02
CA SER A 121 3.68 -10.16 -11.17
C SER A 121 2.62 -9.31 -11.85
N LEU A 122 3.01 -8.19 -12.46
CA LEU A 122 2.12 -7.27 -13.16
C LEU A 122 1.53 -7.90 -14.43
N ALA A 123 2.34 -8.60 -15.23
CA ALA A 123 1.86 -9.26 -16.44
C ALA A 123 0.83 -10.36 -16.13
N ASN A 124 1.06 -11.15 -15.08
CA ASN A 124 0.12 -12.18 -14.62
C ASN A 124 -1.19 -11.58 -14.10
N TYR A 125 -1.12 -10.47 -13.34
CA TYR A 125 -2.30 -9.74 -12.88
C TYR A 125 -3.15 -9.25 -14.06
N LEU A 126 -2.53 -8.52 -15.01
CA LEU A 126 -3.25 -7.96 -16.17
C LEU A 126 -3.85 -9.05 -17.05
N THR A 127 -3.13 -10.16 -17.24
CA THR A 127 -3.63 -11.31 -18.00
C THR A 127 -4.86 -11.91 -17.34
N THR A 128 -4.85 -12.07 -16.01
CA THR A 128 -5.97 -12.61 -15.24
C THR A 128 -7.18 -11.68 -15.29
N GLU A 129 -6.98 -10.37 -15.14
CA GLU A 129 -8.04 -9.38 -15.16
C GLU A 129 -8.73 -9.25 -16.53
N LEU A 130 -7.99 -9.37 -17.63
CA LEU A 130 -8.56 -9.35 -18.98
C LEU A 130 -9.22 -10.67 -19.35
N SER A 131 -8.61 -11.82 -19.02
CA SER A 131 -9.15 -13.15 -19.36
C SER A 131 -10.55 -13.39 -18.75
N LEU A 132 -10.85 -12.75 -17.62
CA LEU A 132 -12.13 -12.88 -16.93
C LEU A 132 -13.23 -11.95 -17.47
N LYS A 133 -12.87 -10.88 -18.20
CA LYS A 133 -13.85 -9.99 -18.84
C LYS A 133 -14.34 -10.53 -20.18
N ASP A 134 -13.59 -11.41 -20.84
CA ASP A 134 -13.87 -11.85 -22.22
C ASP A 134 -14.14 -13.35 -22.46
N PHE A 135 -14.02 -14.27 -21.48
CA PHE A 135 -14.16 -15.70 -21.79
C PHE A 135 -15.38 -16.39 -21.15
N ALA A 136 -16.57 -16.06 -21.67
CA ALA A 136 -17.70 -16.99 -21.74
C ALA A 136 -17.93 -17.53 -23.17
N SER A 137 -17.15 -17.11 -24.16
CA SER A 137 -17.25 -17.65 -25.51
C SER A 137 -15.94 -17.48 -26.29
N VAL A 138 -15.46 -18.58 -26.89
CA VAL A 138 -14.40 -18.71 -27.91
C VAL A 138 -13.01 -19.16 -27.39
N ILE A 139 -12.62 -20.35 -27.86
CA ILE A 139 -11.31 -21.01 -28.12
C ILE A 139 -9.99 -20.51 -27.43
N PRO A 140 -9.14 -21.42 -26.90
CA PRO A 140 -7.84 -21.13 -26.24
C PRO A 140 -6.72 -20.45 -27.06
N SER A 141 -6.82 -20.35 -28.39
CA SER A 141 -5.71 -19.87 -29.23
C SER A 141 -5.51 -18.35 -29.20
N GLU A 142 -6.57 -17.58 -28.97
CA GLU A 142 -6.51 -16.11 -28.90
C GLU A 142 -6.01 -15.62 -27.54
N ALA A 143 -6.28 -16.36 -26.46
CA ALA A 143 -5.79 -16.07 -25.11
C ALA A 143 -4.25 -16.14 -24.99
N ARG A 144 -3.60 -17.00 -25.79
CA ARG A 144 -2.12 -17.10 -25.80
C ARG A 144 -1.47 -15.85 -26.39
N ASN A 145 -2.04 -15.30 -27.47
CA ASN A 145 -1.55 -14.07 -28.08
C ASN A 145 -1.73 -12.87 -27.14
N LEU A 146 -2.85 -12.80 -26.42
CA LEU A 146 -3.09 -11.71 -25.46
C LEU A 146 -2.05 -11.69 -24.33
N LYS A 147 -1.69 -12.85 -23.79
CA LYS A 147 -0.64 -12.94 -22.75
C LYS A 147 0.70 -12.43 -23.28
N GLU A 148 1.10 -12.87 -24.46
CA GLU A 148 2.36 -12.43 -25.10
C GLU A 148 2.35 -10.90 -25.36
N ASP A 149 1.21 -10.35 -25.77
CA ASP A 149 1.02 -8.92 -25.99
C ASP A 149 1.08 -8.11 -24.67
N ILE A 150 0.55 -8.65 -23.57
CA ILE A 150 0.64 -8.04 -22.22
C ILE A 150 2.09 -8.09 -21.72
N GLU A 151 2.78 -9.21 -21.89
CA GLU A 151 4.21 -9.32 -21.56
C GLU A 151 5.03 -8.31 -22.36
N LEU A 152 4.70 -8.09 -23.65
CA LEU A 152 5.34 -7.06 -24.46
C LEU A 152 5.07 -5.65 -23.92
N LEU A 153 3.83 -5.33 -23.53
CA LEU A 153 3.46 -4.04 -22.92
C LEU A 153 4.30 -3.77 -21.66
N VAL A 154 4.41 -4.76 -20.76
CA VAL A 154 5.11 -4.62 -19.48
C VAL A 154 6.62 -4.56 -19.68
N ARG A 155 7.19 -5.50 -20.44
CA ARG A 155 8.65 -5.64 -20.58
C ARG A 155 9.27 -4.64 -21.56
N LYS A 156 8.54 -4.23 -22.60
CA LYS A 156 9.01 -3.27 -23.62
C LYS A 156 8.28 -1.92 -23.57
N GLY A 157 7.74 -1.57 -22.41
CA GLY A 157 6.99 -0.33 -22.17
C GLY A 157 7.72 0.92 -22.67
N GLU A 158 9.00 1.11 -22.36
CA GLU A 158 9.75 2.32 -22.80
C GLU A 158 9.86 2.40 -24.32
N THR A 159 10.20 1.30 -24.99
CA THR A 159 10.26 1.27 -26.46
C THR A 159 8.88 1.53 -27.10
N ILE A 160 7.80 1.08 -26.44
CA ILE A 160 6.42 1.37 -26.88
C ILE A 160 6.12 2.85 -26.68
N ILE A 161 6.42 3.42 -25.51
CA ILE A 161 6.22 4.83 -25.17
C ILE A 161 6.88 5.73 -26.22
N GLU A 162 8.18 5.56 -26.47
CA GLU A 162 8.93 6.36 -27.45
C GLU A 162 8.31 6.26 -28.85
N ASN A 163 7.94 5.05 -29.26
CA ASN A 163 7.36 4.82 -30.57
C ASN A 163 5.96 5.44 -30.71
N GLU A 164 5.08 5.27 -29.73
CA GLU A 164 3.72 5.79 -29.78
C GLU A 164 3.71 7.33 -29.78
N TYR A 165 4.59 7.97 -29.00
CA TYR A 165 4.75 9.43 -29.06
C TYR A 165 5.31 9.89 -30.42
N ALA A 166 6.31 9.20 -30.97
CA ALA A 166 6.82 9.52 -32.30
C ALA A 166 5.75 9.37 -33.39
N VAL A 167 4.88 8.36 -33.28
CA VAL A 167 3.72 8.18 -34.17
C VAL A 167 2.75 9.35 -34.02
N LEU A 168 2.38 9.72 -32.79
CA LEU A 168 1.47 10.84 -32.53
C LEU A 168 2.00 12.17 -33.09
N GLU A 169 3.29 12.47 -32.91
CA GLU A 169 3.91 13.69 -33.44
C GLU A 169 3.87 13.73 -34.97
N LYS A 170 4.16 12.61 -35.64
CA LYS A 170 4.04 12.51 -37.09
C LYS A 170 2.59 12.61 -37.57
N GLU A 171 1.63 11.98 -36.87
CA GLU A 171 0.20 12.11 -37.19
C GLU A 171 -0.27 13.58 -37.06
N ARG A 172 0.21 14.32 -36.05
CA ARG A 172 -0.07 15.76 -35.88
C ARG A 172 0.53 16.58 -37.02
N ALA A 173 1.78 16.34 -37.39
CA ALA A 173 2.44 17.05 -38.49
C ALA A 173 1.76 16.77 -39.86
N ILE A 174 1.26 15.54 -40.08
CA ILE A 174 0.44 15.23 -41.27
C ILE A 174 -0.86 16.03 -41.26
N LYS A 175 -1.58 16.07 -40.12
CA LYS A 175 -2.82 16.85 -39.98
C LYS A 175 -2.59 18.36 -40.15
N ALA A 176 -1.41 18.86 -39.75
CA ALA A 176 -1.01 20.26 -39.93
C ALA A 176 -0.53 20.59 -41.35
N GLY A 177 -0.36 19.57 -42.23
CA GLY A 177 0.14 19.75 -43.59
C GLY A 177 1.65 19.97 -43.69
N GLU A 178 2.41 19.73 -42.61
CA GLU A 178 3.87 19.89 -42.57
C GLU A 178 4.59 18.72 -43.28
N ILE A 179 3.98 17.53 -43.29
CA ILE A 179 4.49 16.33 -43.97
C ILE A 179 3.35 15.56 -44.63
N GLU A 180 3.62 14.87 -45.75
CA GLU A 180 2.57 14.15 -46.51
C GLU A 180 2.29 12.74 -45.98
N SER A 181 3.31 12.04 -45.47
CA SER A 181 3.19 10.67 -44.98
C SER A 181 4.28 10.31 -43.97
N THR A 182 4.06 9.23 -43.21
CA THR A 182 5.05 8.66 -42.28
C THR A 182 5.20 7.16 -42.50
N LYS A 183 6.43 6.66 -42.37
CA LYS A 183 6.73 5.21 -42.35
C LYS A 183 6.68 4.61 -40.95
N ILE A 184 6.65 5.45 -39.91
CA ILE A 184 6.62 5.01 -38.51
C ILE A 184 5.23 4.44 -38.24
N LYS A 185 5.17 3.20 -37.78
CA LYS A 185 3.96 2.52 -37.33
C LYS A 185 4.02 2.31 -35.82
N THR A 186 2.83 2.22 -35.24
CA THR A 186 2.60 1.80 -33.85
C THR A 186 3.21 0.42 -33.61
N LYS A 187 3.96 0.30 -32.52
CA LYS A 187 4.55 -0.95 -32.02
C LYS A 187 3.66 -1.59 -30.96
N MET A 188 2.67 -0.87 -30.43
CA MET A 188 1.68 -1.44 -29.54
C MET A 188 0.84 -2.50 -30.28
N PRO A 189 0.62 -3.70 -29.70
CA PRO A 189 -0.28 -4.69 -30.27
C PRO A 189 -1.73 -4.18 -30.37
N GLU A 190 -2.48 -4.69 -31.34
CA GLU A 190 -3.87 -4.29 -31.55
C GLU A 190 -4.77 -4.69 -30.37
N SER A 191 -4.58 -5.89 -29.84
CA SER A 191 -5.25 -6.41 -28.64
C SER A 191 -5.12 -5.47 -27.43
N ILE A 192 -3.93 -4.89 -27.24
CA ILE A 192 -3.64 -3.93 -26.16
C ILE A 192 -4.33 -2.60 -26.42
N ARG A 193 -4.33 -2.11 -27.67
CA ARG A 193 -5.03 -0.85 -28.03
C ARG A 193 -6.53 -0.97 -27.82
N GLU A 194 -7.14 -2.07 -28.25
CA GLU A 194 -8.57 -2.33 -28.09
C GLU A 194 -8.97 -2.40 -26.61
N ASN A 195 -8.10 -2.99 -25.79
CA ASN A 195 -8.33 -3.15 -24.35
C ASN A 195 -7.68 -2.06 -23.47
N ALA A 196 -7.14 -0.99 -24.06
CA ALA A 196 -6.33 0.01 -23.35
C ALA A 196 -7.06 0.60 -22.14
N LYS A 197 -8.36 0.92 -22.29
CA LYS A 197 -9.17 1.45 -21.18
C LYS A 197 -9.38 0.44 -20.06
N ALA A 198 -9.57 -0.83 -20.40
CA ALA A 198 -9.74 -1.89 -19.39
C ALA A 198 -8.44 -2.13 -18.63
N LEU A 199 -7.31 -2.13 -19.34
CA LEU A 199 -5.96 -2.22 -18.78
C LEU A 199 -5.62 -1.03 -17.87
N ASP A 200 -5.88 0.20 -18.32
CA ASP A 200 -5.61 1.39 -17.51
C ASP A 200 -6.45 1.41 -16.23
N ASN A 201 -7.73 1.02 -16.30
CA ASN A 201 -8.58 0.88 -15.12
C ASN A 201 -8.09 -0.22 -14.16
N ALA A 202 -7.53 -1.32 -14.67
CA ALA A 202 -6.94 -2.36 -13.84
C ALA A 202 -5.68 -1.85 -13.14
N LEU A 203 -4.78 -1.20 -13.89
CA LEU A 203 -3.58 -0.56 -13.36
C LEU A 203 -3.88 0.56 -12.36
N GLU A 204 -5.00 1.27 -12.52
CA GLU A 204 -5.45 2.28 -11.58
C GLU A 204 -5.93 1.66 -10.25
N ARG A 205 -6.55 0.48 -10.27
CA ARG A 205 -7.20 -0.10 -9.07
C ARG A 205 -6.39 -1.19 -8.38
N ILE A 206 -5.31 -1.63 -9.01
CA ILE A 206 -4.44 -2.68 -8.49
C ILE A 206 -4.01 -2.41 -7.05
N ARG A 207 -4.13 -3.41 -6.18
CA ARG A 207 -3.67 -3.38 -4.78
C ARG A 207 -2.51 -4.35 -4.60
N VAL A 208 -1.31 -3.84 -4.33
CA VAL A 208 -0.07 -4.61 -4.17
C VAL A 208 0.44 -4.50 -2.74
N CYS A 209 0.80 -5.63 -2.14
CA CYS A 209 1.34 -5.70 -0.79
C CYS A 209 2.71 -6.37 -0.73
N ASP A 210 3.61 -5.80 0.07
CA ASP A 210 4.80 -6.48 0.57
C ASP A 210 4.71 -6.68 2.11
N PRO A 211 4.50 -7.92 2.60
CA PRO A 211 4.39 -8.22 4.03
C PRO A 211 5.74 -8.21 4.79
N ALA A 212 6.87 -8.04 4.08
CA ALA A 212 8.21 -7.90 4.64
C ALA A 212 8.95 -6.80 3.87
N VAL A 213 8.38 -5.59 3.87
CA VAL A 213 8.71 -4.53 2.91
C VAL A 213 10.18 -4.08 2.95
N GLY A 214 10.85 -4.22 4.09
CA GLY A 214 12.21 -3.76 4.28
C GLY A 214 12.35 -2.29 3.87
N SER A 215 13.40 -1.99 3.09
CA SER A 215 13.63 -0.65 2.54
C SER A 215 12.70 -0.27 1.36
N GLY A 216 11.69 -1.08 1.02
CA GLY A 216 10.68 -0.74 0.00
C GLY A 216 11.07 -1.01 -1.44
N ALA A 217 12.06 -1.87 -1.70
CA ALA A 217 12.55 -2.14 -3.06
C ALA A 217 11.44 -2.65 -4.02
N PHE A 218 10.61 -3.60 -3.57
CA PHE A 218 9.50 -4.09 -4.39
C PHE A 218 8.40 -3.04 -4.59
N LEU A 219 8.13 -2.18 -3.60
CA LEU A 219 7.12 -1.14 -3.76
C LEU A 219 7.56 -0.09 -4.79
N VAL A 220 8.81 0.37 -4.73
CA VAL A 220 9.36 1.30 -5.73
C VAL A 220 9.42 0.63 -7.11
N GLY A 221 9.89 -0.62 -7.17
CA GLY A 221 9.93 -1.37 -8.43
C GLY A 221 8.54 -1.54 -9.05
N MET A 222 7.55 -1.94 -8.26
CA MET A 222 6.17 -2.10 -8.73
C MET A 222 5.54 -0.77 -9.14
N MET A 223 5.80 0.30 -8.38
CA MET A 223 5.36 1.66 -8.76
C MET A 223 5.83 2.01 -10.16
N ASN A 224 7.12 1.80 -10.44
CA ASN A 224 7.72 2.10 -11.74
C ASN A 224 7.09 1.27 -12.86
N GLU A 225 6.84 -0.03 -12.64
CA GLU A 225 6.19 -0.89 -13.63
C GLU A 225 4.72 -0.48 -13.90
N ILE A 226 3.94 -0.13 -12.87
CA ILE A 226 2.58 0.39 -13.01
C ILE A 226 2.59 1.69 -13.82
N VAL A 227 3.44 2.64 -13.44
CA VAL A 227 3.55 3.95 -14.10
C VAL A 227 3.98 3.79 -15.55
N LYS A 228 4.97 2.95 -15.84
CA LYS A 228 5.44 2.66 -17.20
C LYS A 228 4.34 2.04 -18.06
N ALA A 229 3.61 1.05 -17.55
CA ALA A 229 2.49 0.44 -18.27
C ALA A 229 1.39 1.46 -18.59
N ARG A 230 1.00 2.31 -17.61
CA ARG A 230 0.00 3.37 -17.83
C ARG A 230 0.48 4.44 -18.81
N ARG A 231 1.76 4.84 -18.73
CA ARG A 231 2.39 5.77 -19.70
C ARG A 231 2.37 5.21 -21.12
N ALA A 232 2.60 3.90 -21.29
CA ALA A 232 2.52 3.25 -22.59
C ALA A 232 1.10 3.33 -23.18
N LEU A 233 0.06 3.24 -22.34
CA LEU A 233 -1.35 3.33 -22.77
C LEU A 233 -1.83 4.77 -23.01
N ALA A 234 -1.22 5.77 -22.37
CA ALA A 234 -1.66 7.17 -22.45
C ALA A 234 -1.80 7.73 -23.89
N PRO A 235 -0.87 7.48 -24.83
CA PRO A 235 -1.02 7.88 -26.24
C PRO A 235 -2.32 7.42 -26.91
N VAL A 236 -2.86 6.26 -26.50
CA VAL A 236 -4.12 5.72 -27.05
C VAL A 236 -5.30 6.62 -26.68
N PHE A 237 -5.28 7.22 -25.49
CA PHE A 237 -6.30 8.16 -25.01
C PHE A 237 -6.08 9.59 -25.52
N GLU A 238 -4.82 9.99 -25.72
CA GLU A 238 -4.45 11.31 -26.26
C GLU A 238 -4.89 11.54 -27.72
N LYS A 239 -5.18 10.48 -28.48
CA LYS A 239 -5.77 10.60 -29.83
C LYS A 239 -7.11 11.36 -29.85
N VAL A 240 -7.69 11.64 -28.67
CA VAL A 240 -8.92 12.42 -28.46
C VAL A 240 -8.67 13.90 -28.15
N SER A 241 -7.46 14.31 -27.73
CA SER A 241 -7.14 15.67 -27.32
C SER A 241 -5.93 16.21 -28.10
N ALA A 242 -6.20 17.09 -29.07
CA ALA A 242 -5.19 17.65 -29.95
C ALA A 242 -4.21 18.57 -29.20
N GLY A 243 -2.94 18.14 -29.05
CA GLY A 243 -1.81 19.05 -28.89
C GLY A 243 -1.16 19.16 -27.51
N GLN A 244 -0.81 18.03 -26.86
CA GLN A 244 -0.11 18.07 -25.57
C GLN A 244 1.40 18.40 -25.68
N LYS A 245 1.90 19.24 -24.75
CA LYS A 245 3.29 19.74 -24.63
C LYS A 245 4.14 18.85 -23.70
N VAL A 246 5.47 18.98 -23.76
CA VAL A 246 6.44 18.25 -22.88
C VAL A 246 6.13 18.43 -21.38
N GLN A 247 5.72 19.64 -20.96
CA GLN A 247 5.34 19.93 -19.56
C GLN A 247 4.20 19.03 -19.05
N GLU A 248 3.20 18.74 -19.89
CA GLU A 248 2.06 17.89 -19.50
C GLU A 248 2.46 16.41 -19.40
N ARG A 249 3.53 15.99 -20.09
CA ARG A 249 4.08 14.62 -19.97
C ARG A 249 4.76 14.42 -18.61
N VAL A 250 5.53 15.41 -18.15
CA VAL A 250 6.16 15.39 -16.82
C VAL A 250 5.08 15.38 -15.73
N GLU A 251 4.06 16.24 -15.88
CA GLU A 251 2.91 16.29 -14.97
C GLU A 251 2.13 14.96 -14.92
N LEU A 252 2.06 14.23 -16.05
CA LEU A 252 1.46 12.89 -16.10
C LEU A 252 2.25 11.87 -15.28
N VAL A 253 3.58 11.84 -15.38
CA VAL A 253 4.41 10.89 -14.60
C VAL A 253 4.22 11.12 -13.10
N TYR A 254 4.31 12.38 -12.67
CA TYR A 254 4.07 12.75 -11.28
C TYR A 254 2.69 12.31 -10.79
N LYS A 255 1.63 12.61 -11.57
CA LYS A 255 0.25 12.20 -11.24
C LYS A 255 0.12 10.69 -11.11
N LEU A 256 0.72 9.92 -12.02
CA LEU A 256 0.68 8.46 -11.99
C LEU A 256 1.46 7.88 -10.81
N LYS A 257 2.65 8.39 -10.50
CA LYS A 257 3.43 7.99 -9.31
C LYS A 257 2.66 8.31 -8.03
N ARG A 258 2.15 9.55 -7.91
CA ARG A 258 1.33 10.00 -6.77
C ARG A 258 0.13 9.09 -6.57
N HIS A 259 -0.56 8.75 -7.65
CA HIS A 259 -1.70 7.84 -7.63
C HIS A 259 -1.28 6.43 -7.15
N ALA A 260 -0.22 5.85 -7.73
CA ALA A 260 0.26 4.51 -7.37
C ALA A 260 0.65 4.44 -5.89
N ILE A 261 1.39 5.43 -5.40
CA ILE A 261 1.77 5.55 -3.98
C ILE A 261 0.54 5.68 -3.06
N GLN A 262 -0.48 6.45 -3.48
CA GLN A 262 -1.68 6.71 -2.70
C GLN A 262 -2.63 5.53 -2.61
N ASN A 263 -2.75 4.78 -3.70
CA ASN A 263 -3.86 3.85 -3.88
C ASN A 263 -3.36 2.43 -4.11
N CYS A 264 -2.22 2.21 -4.74
CA CYS A 264 -1.86 0.87 -5.18
C CYS A 264 -0.94 0.12 -4.20
N LEU A 265 -0.10 0.82 -3.45
CA LEU A 265 1.04 0.19 -2.75
C LEU A 265 0.83 0.12 -1.24
N TYR A 266 1.11 -1.04 -0.67
CA TYR A 266 0.97 -1.35 0.76
C TYR A 266 2.17 -2.15 1.24
N GLY A 267 2.60 -1.94 2.48
CA GLY A 267 3.76 -2.62 3.03
C GLY A 267 3.72 -2.75 4.54
N VAL A 268 4.28 -3.84 5.05
CA VAL A 268 4.43 -4.09 6.49
C VAL A 268 5.85 -4.54 6.78
N ASP A 269 6.47 -3.96 7.80
CA ASP A 269 7.73 -4.47 8.34
C ASP A 269 7.71 -4.46 9.87
N ILE A 270 8.44 -5.39 10.48
CA ILE A 270 8.59 -5.41 11.93
C ILE A 270 9.53 -4.30 12.41
N ASP A 271 10.47 -3.87 11.57
CA ASP A 271 11.45 -2.84 11.87
C ASP A 271 10.91 -1.43 11.55
N PRO A 272 10.72 -0.54 12.55
CA PRO A 272 10.30 0.83 12.30
C PRO A 272 11.28 1.60 11.40
N GLY A 273 12.58 1.33 11.46
CA GLY A 273 13.57 2.02 10.62
C GLY A 273 13.40 1.68 9.14
N ALA A 274 13.12 0.41 8.82
CA ALA A 274 12.86 -0.05 7.46
C ALA A 274 11.60 0.61 6.88
N VAL A 275 10.52 0.69 7.68
CA VAL A 275 9.27 1.39 7.32
C VAL A 275 9.52 2.86 6.97
N GLU A 276 10.29 3.59 7.77
CA GLU A 276 10.58 5.00 7.50
C GLU A 276 11.43 5.18 6.23
N ILE A 277 12.33 4.25 5.93
CA ILE A 277 13.12 4.28 4.70
C ILE A 277 12.28 3.95 3.48
N ALA A 278 11.39 2.96 3.57
CA ALA A 278 10.46 2.67 2.48
C ALA A 278 9.58 3.89 2.18
N LYS A 279 9.07 4.59 3.20
CA LYS A 279 8.34 5.85 3.03
C LYS A 279 9.20 6.94 2.40
N LEU A 280 10.45 7.11 2.86
CA LEU A 280 11.39 8.09 2.32
C LEU A 280 11.73 7.80 0.85
N ARG A 281 11.94 6.53 0.47
CA ARG A 281 12.25 6.17 -0.92
C ARG A 281 11.08 6.41 -1.86
N LEU A 282 9.87 6.03 -1.46
CA LEU A 282 8.65 6.38 -2.20
C LEU A 282 8.49 7.90 -2.30
N TRP A 283 8.81 8.64 -1.23
CA TRP A 283 8.78 10.10 -1.24
C TRP A 283 9.77 10.71 -2.24
N LEU A 284 11.03 10.30 -2.17
CA LEU A 284 12.07 10.75 -3.08
C LEU A 284 11.67 10.45 -4.52
N SER A 285 11.19 9.24 -4.81
CA SER A 285 10.77 8.87 -6.17
C SER A 285 9.68 9.77 -6.78
N LEU A 286 8.89 10.46 -5.95
CA LEU A 286 7.85 11.38 -6.37
C LEU A 286 8.37 12.82 -6.61
N VAL A 287 9.27 13.30 -5.74
CA VAL A 287 9.77 14.69 -5.80
C VAL A 287 10.67 14.92 -7.02
N VAL A 288 11.26 13.86 -7.53
CA VAL A 288 12.28 13.89 -8.59
C VAL A 288 11.76 14.35 -9.92
N ASP A 289 10.52 14.00 -10.22
CA ASP A 289 9.91 14.33 -11.50
C ASP A 289 9.36 15.76 -11.52
N GLU A 290 9.49 16.52 -10.43
CA GLU A 290 9.04 17.92 -10.33
C GLU A 290 10.22 18.89 -10.46
N GLU A 291 10.34 19.52 -11.63
CA GLU A 291 11.32 20.58 -11.86
C GLU A 291 10.89 21.92 -11.23
N GLU A 292 9.59 22.12 -10.99
CA GLU A 292 9.03 23.33 -10.39
C GLU A 292 8.63 23.14 -8.93
N TYR A 293 9.34 23.79 -8.01
CA TYR A 293 9.04 23.70 -6.57
C TYR A 293 7.61 24.14 -6.18
N LYS A 294 6.92 24.92 -7.04
CA LYS A 294 5.58 25.46 -6.78
C LYS A 294 4.44 24.47 -7.04
N THR A 295 4.69 23.42 -7.80
CA THR A 295 3.69 22.39 -8.16
C THR A 295 3.75 21.19 -7.22
N ILE A 296 4.76 21.11 -6.36
CA ILE A 296 4.92 20.05 -5.36
C ILE A 296 3.73 20.09 -4.38
N GLN A 297 2.80 19.17 -4.57
CA GLN A 297 1.67 19.02 -3.67
C GLN A 297 2.12 18.35 -2.36
N PRO A 298 1.50 18.71 -1.22
CA PRO A 298 1.73 18.04 0.06
C PRO A 298 1.52 16.53 -0.06
N LEU A 299 2.26 15.79 0.75
CA LEU A 299 2.34 14.35 0.57
C LEU A 299 1.05 13.65 0.90
N PRO A 300 0.77 12.54 0.19
CA PRO A 300 -0.17 11.57 0.72
C PRO A 300 0.29 11.08 2.08
N ASN A 301 -0.67 10.88 2.98
CA ASN A 301 -0.38 10.31 4.28
C ASN A 301 -0.06 8.81 4.13
N LEU A 302 1.23 8.48 4.00
CA LEU A 302 1.73 7.10 3.85
C LEU A 302 1.63 6.27 5.13
N ASN A 303 1.33 6.88 6.28
CA ASN A 303 1.30 6.20 7.58
C ASN A 303 0.24 5.08 7.65
N TYR A 304 -0.70 5.04 6.70
CA TYR A 304 -1.74 4.02 6.61
C TYR A 304 -1.52 3.02 5.47
N LYS A 305 -0.39 3.12 4.76
CA LYS A 305 -0.02 2.25 3.64
C LYS A 305 1.19 1.42 3.97
N ILE A 306 2.22 2.06 4.53
CA ILE A 306 3.44 1.43 4.98
C ILE A 306 3.46 1.49 6.50
N MET A 307 3.31 0.33 7.15
CA MET A 307 3.05 0.25 8.58
C MET A 307 4.04 -0.66 9.30
N GLN A 308 4.37 -0.29 10.54
CA GLN A 308 5.18 -1.14 11.41
C GLN A 308 4.29 -2.17 12.09
N GLY A 309 4.72 -3.43 12.09
CA GLY A 309 4.07 -4.54 12.78
C GLY A 309 4.63 -5.91 12.40
N ASN A 310 4.35 -6.92 13.23
CA ASN A 310 4.65 -8.30 12.85
C ASN A 310 3.57 -8.81 11.89
N SER A 311 3.90 -8.90 10.61
CA SER A 311 3.00 -9.33 9.54
C SER A 311 2.47 -10.76 9.68
N LEU A 312 3.14 -11.61 10.47
CA LEU A 312 2.73 -12.99 10.69
C LEU A 312 1.74 -13.15 11.85
N LEU A 313 1.66 -12.22 12.80
CA LEU A 313 0.88 -12.42 14.03
C LEU A 313 -0.19 -11.36 14.19
N GLU A 314 -1.45 -11.79 14.33
CA GLU A 314 -2.58 -10.92 14.72
C GLU A 314 -2.91 -11.06 16.23
N GLU A 315 -2.10 -11.84 16.95
CA GLU A 315 -2.19 -12.08 18.39
C GLU A 315 -0.85 -11.83 19.06
N TYR A 316 -0.87 -11.56 20.37
CA TYR A 316 0.34 -11.46 21.17
C TYR A 316 0.24 -12.37 22.39
N GLU A 317 1.16 -13.32 22.56
CA GLU A 317 1.22 -14.21 23.73
C GLU A 317 -0.09 -14.99 23.97
N GLY A 318 -0.80 -15.34 22.89
CA GLY A 318 -2.11 -16.01 22.90
C GLY A 318 -3.32 -15.07 23.09
N VAL A 319 -3.10 -13.76 23.14
CA VAL A 319 -4.16 -12.75 23.21
C VAL A 319 -4.58 -12.37 21.79
N LYS A 320 -5.71 -12.88 21.33
CA LYS A 320 -6.31 -12.53 20.03
C LYS A 320 -6.86 -11.11 20.06
N LEU A 321 -6.32 -10.22 19.24
CA LEU A 321 -6.65 -8.79 19.25
C LEU A 321 -7.78 -8.44 18.28
N PHE A 322 -8.04 -9.29 17.30
CA PHE A 322 -9.08 -9.09 16.29
C PHE A 322 -9.99 -10.31 16.15
N ASP A 323 -11.28 -10.09 15.89
CA ASP A 323 -12.27 -11.17 15.72
C ASP A 323 -12.98 -11.00 14.37
N GLU A 324 -12.63 -11.84 13.41
CA GLU A 324 -13.11 -11.79 12.03
C GLU A 324 -14.62 -11.91 11.90
N ARG A 325 -15.28 -12.56 12.87
CA ARG A 325 -16.76 -12.70 12.91
C ARG A 325 -17.48 -11.35 13.00
N MET A 326 -16.77 -10.26 13.31
CA MET A 326 -17.30 -8.89 13.30
C MET A 326 -17.45 -8.32 11.90
N ILE A 327 -16.71 -8.85 10.93
CA ILE A 327 -16.71 -8.37 9.54
C ILE A 327 -17.86 -9.01 8.76
N GLU A 328 -18.11 -10.30 8.97
CA GLU A 328 -18.89 -11.16 8.06
C GLU A 328 -20.40 -10.87 7.97
N PRO A 329 -21.10 -10.25 8.96
CA PRO A 329 -22.48 -9.82 8.75
C PRO A 329 -22.63 -8.35 8.33
N ALA A 330 -21.71 -7.45 8.73
CA ALA A 330 -21.93 -6.01 8.58
C ALA A 330 -21.75 -5.52 7.13
N TYR A 331 -20.78 -6.10 6.42
CA TYR A 331 -20.41 -5.67 5.07
C TYR A 331 -21.44 -6.00 4.00
N ASN A 332 -21.88 -7.25 3.97
CA ASN A 332 -22.85 -7.73 2.98
C ASN A 332 -24.23 -7.08 3.20
N LEU A 333 -24.60 -6.79 4.46
CA LEU A 333 -25.85 -6.11 4.78
C LEU A 333 -25.84 -4.63 4.39
N GLN A 334 -24.72 -3.91 4.52
CA GLN A 334 -24.61 -2.52 4.09
C GLN A 334 -24.67 -2.37 2.56
N GLU A 335 -23.96 -3.22 1.81
CA GLU A 335 -24.07 -3.24 0.35
C GLU A 335 -25.47 -3.63 -0.12
N GLN A 336 -26.07 -4.68 0.45
CA GLN A 336 -27.45 -5.05 0.15
C GLN A 336 -28.41 -3.91 0.46
N ARG A 337 -28.24 -3.23 1.61
CA ARG A 337 -29.06 -2.08 2.00
C ARG A 337 -28.92 -0.93 1.01
N GLN A 338 -27.70 -0.65 0.55
CA GLN A 338 -27.45 0.41 -0.43
C GLN A 338 -28.06 0.07 -1.79
N GLN A 339 -27.94 -1.19 -2.25
CA GLN A 339 -28.61 -1.67 -3.46
C GLN A 339 -30.14 -1.57 -3.37
N PHE A 340 -30.71 -1.88 -2.21
CA PHE A 340 -32.15 -1.72 -1.96
C PHE A 340 -32.57 -0.24 -1.97
N LEU A 341 -31.77 0.67 -1.41
CA LEU A 341 -32.02 2.11 -1.43
C LEU A 341 -31.93 2.70 -2.84
N GLU A 342 -30.93 2.32 -3.63
CA GLU A 342 -30.81 2.74 -5.03
C GLU A 342 -32.00 2.26 -5.86
N LYS A 343 -32.40 0.99 -5.67
CA LYS A 343 -33.58 0.44 -6.33
C LYS A 343 -34.86 1.15 -5.89
N GLN A 344 -34.99 1.49 -4.61
CA GLN A 344 -36.12 2.28 -4.08
C GLN A 344 -36.18 3.66 -4.72
N ASN A 345 -35.07 4.39 -4.78
CA ASN A 345 -34.99 5.72 -5.40
C ASN A 345 -35.35 5.68 -6.89
N LYS A 346 -34.89 4.66 -7.61
CA LYS A 346 -35.22 4.46 -9.03
C LYS A 346 -36.71 4.22 -9.25
N LEU A 347 -37.32 3.36 -8.44
CA LEU A 347 -38.76 3.07 -8.49
C LEU A 347 -39.63 4.26 -8.08
N GLN A 348 -39.20 5.05 -7.08
CA GLN A 348 -39.89 6.28 -6.69
C GLN A 348 -39.84 7.34 -7.79
N LYS A 349 -38.69 7.49 -8.46
CA LYS A 349 -38.54 8.38 -9.61
C LYS A 349 -39.43 7.96 -10.76
N GLU A 350 -39.45 6.66 -11.10
CA GLU A 350 -40.33 6.12 -12.14
C GLU A 350 -41.81 6.32 -11.82
N TYR A 351 -42.22 6.11 -10.56
CA TYR A 351 -43.59 6.40 -10.10
C TYR A 351 -43.94 7.88 -10.28
N PHE A 352 -43.05 8.79 -9.88
CA PHE A 352 -43.25 10.24 -10.00
C PHE A 352 -43.32 10.70 -11.46
N ASP A 353 -42.44 10.19 -12.32
CA ASP A 353 -42.39 10.52 -13.74
C ASP A 353 -43.67 10.01 -14.46
N LEU A 354 -44.12 8.79 -14.16
CA LEU A 354 -45.36 8.25 -14.74
C LEU A 354 -46.62 8.96 -14.23
N HIS A 355 -46.61 9.38 -12.96
CA HIS A 355 -47.70 10.15 -12.37
C HIS A 355 -47.78 11.57 -12.95
N SER A 356 -46.65 12.26 -13.09
CA SER A 356 -46.58 13.62 -13.65
C SER A 356 -46.88 13.68 -15.15
N THR A 357 -46.54 12.62 -15.90
CA THR A 357 -46.83 12.51 -17.33
C THR A 357 -48.22 11.95 -17.66
N GLY A 358 -49.04 11.61 -16.64
CA GLY A 358 -50.39 11.07 -16.81
C GLY A 358 -50.46 9.66 -17.43
N LYS A 359 -49.33 8.95 -17.52
CA LYS A 359 -49.22 7.60 -18.13
C LYS A 359 -49.32 6.46 -17.10
N LEU A 360 -49.74 6.77 -15.88
CA LEU A 360 -49.83 5.80 -14.78
C LEU A 360 -51.16 5.01 -14.84
N SER A 361 -51.11 3.78 -15.36
CA SER A 361 -52.27 2.87 -15.32
C SER A 361 -52.49 2.30 -13.92
N VAL A 362 -53.74 1.91 -13.61
CA VAL A 362 -54.12 1.33 -12.31
C VAL A 362 -53.28 0.09 -11.98
N GLU A 363 -53.03 -0.77 -12.96
CA GLU A 363 -52.19 -1.97 -12.82
C GLU A 363 -50.71 -1.65 -12.56
N LYS A 364 -50.15 -0.66 -13.27
CA LYS A 364 -48.75 -0.23 -13.06
C LYS A 364 -48.55 0.43 -11.70
N LYS A 365 -49.54 1.22 -11.26
CA LYS A 365 -49.57 1.81 -9.93
C LYS A 365 -49.52 0.75 -8.84
N THR A 366 -50.40 -0.25 -8.90
CA THR A 366 -50.43 -1.34 -7.91
C THR A 366 -49.14 -2.15 -7.91
N LYS A 367 -48.54 -2.39 -9.08
CA LYS A 367 -47.27 -3.11 -9.20
C LYS A 367 -46.11 -2.35 -8.54
N LEU A 368 -45.92 -1.07 -8.88
CA LEU A 368 -44.86 -0.23 -8.29
C LEU A 368 -45.00 -0.09 -6.77
N GLU A 369 -46.23 0.11 -6.27
CA GLU A 369 -46.49 0.18 -4.83
C GLU A 369 -46.17 -1.14 -4.10
N SER A 370 -46.46 -2.29 -4.73
CA SER A 370 -46.15 -3.62 -4.17
C SER A 370 -44.64 -3.89 -4.09
N GLU A 371 -43.89 -3.46 -5.10
CA GLU A 371 -42.43 -3.62 -5.15
C GLU A 371 -41.74 -2.69 -4.14
N LEU A 372 -42.18 -1.43 -4.03
CA LEU A 372 -41.72 -0.49 -3.01
C LEU A 372 -41.98 -1.02 -1.59
N LYS A 373 -43.15 -1.60 -1.32
CA LYS A 373 -43.50 -2.18 -0.03
C LYS A 373 -42.64 -3.40 0.30
N THR A 374 -42.25 -4.19 -0.70
CA THR A 374 -41.39 -5.35 -0.52
C THR A 374 -39.96 -4.93 -0.20
N ILE A 375 -39.43 -3.94 -0.92
CA ILE A 375 -38.11 -3.37 -0.66
C ILE A 375 -38.05 -2.73 0.74
N ASP A 376 -39.07 -1.98 1.14
CA ASP A 376 -39.16 -1.35 2.48
C ASP A 376 -39.15 -2.40 3.61
N LYS A 377 -39.82 -3.54 3.41
CA LYS A 377 -39.76 -4.68 4.34
C LYS A 377 -38.37 -5.30 4.41
N SER A 378 -37.69 -5.44 3.27
CA SER A 378 -36.31 -5.97 3.23
C SER A 378 -35.33 -5.03 3.94
N ILE A 379 -35.42 -3.71 3.73
CA ILE A 379 -34.62 -2.70 4.44
C ILE A 379 -34.88 -2.77 5.94
N LYS A 380 -36.15 -2.79 6.37
CA LYS A 380 -36.51 -2.92 7.80
C LYS A 380 -36.04 -4.23 8.44
N LYS A 381 -35.95 -5.31 7.66
CA LYS A 381 -35.41 -6.59 8.14
C LYS A 381 -33.89 -6.49 8.36
N ILE A 382 -33.18 -5.84 7.45
CA ILE A 382 -31.73 -5.56 7.55
C ILE A 382 -31.45 -4.65 8.76
N ASP A 383 -32.23 -3.58 8.94
CA ASP A 383 -32.06 -2.64 10.06
C ASP A 383 -32.33 -3.31 11.43
N LYS A 384 -33.25 -4.30 11.47
CA LYS A 384 -33.51 -5.12 12.66
C LYS A 384 -32.40 -6.12 12.98
N SER A 385 -31.78 -6.73 11.96
CA SER A 385 -30.62 -7.62 12.16
C SER A 385 -29.36 -6.91 12.63
N ALA A 386 -29.27 -5.58 12.46
CA ALA A 386 -28.17 -4.77 12.99
C ALA A 386 -28.31 -4.43 14.49
N HIS A 387 -29.51 -4.60 15.07
CA HIS A 387 -29.88 -4.08 16.40
C HIS A 387 -30.10 -5.15 17.49
N SER A 388 -29.79 -6.44 17.28
CA SER A 388 -29.89 -7.43 18.35
C SER A 388 -28.55 -7.71 19.03
N ALA A 389 -28.15 -6.85 19.96
CA ALA A 389 -27.16 -7.18 20.99
C ALA A 389 -27.36 -6.27 22.22
N THR A 390 -28.42 -6.53 22.97
CA THR A 390 -28.55 -6.03 24.35
C THR A 390 -29.23 -7.11 25.16
N ASP A 391 -28.53 -7.63 26.16
CA ASP A 391 -29.16 -8.04 27.41
C ASP A 391 -28.16 -7.92 28.56
N ALA A 392 -28.65 -7.37 29.66
CA ALA A 392 -27.91 -6.92 30.83
C ALA A 392 -28.15 -7.81 32.06
N ASN A 393 -27.21 -7.71 33.01
CA ASN A 393 -27.23 -8.04 34.44
C ASN A 393 -26.80 -9.45 34.89
N LEU A 394 -25.67 -9.52 35.60
CA LEU A 394 -25.64 -9.73 37.06
C LEU A 394 -24.30 -9.24 37.66
N GLU A 395 -24.28 -9.06 38.97
CA GLU A 395 -23.67 -7.94 39.70
C GLU A 395 -22.49 -8.37 40.60
N LEU A 396 -21.56 -7.41 40.82
CA LEU A 396 -20.56 -7.22 41.89
C LEU A 396 -20.04 -8.44 42.70
N GLU A 397 -18.78 -8.85 42.45
CA GLU A 397 -17.76 -9.21 43.50
C GLU A 397 -16.33 -9.58 42.99
N LEU A 398 -15.96 -9.38 41.71
CA LEU A 398 -14.61 -9.72 41.20
C LEU A 398 -13.99 -8.57 40.37
N ASP A 399 -13.46 -7.54 41.03
CA ASP A 399 -12.97 -6.33 40.33
C ASP A 399 -11.58 -6.43 39.69
N ASN A 400 -10.80 -7.48 39.97
CA ASN A 400 -9.46 -7.65 39.38
C ASN A 400 -9.33 -8.78 38.33
N LEU A 401 -10.38 -9.56 38.08
CA LEU A 401 -10.41 -10.67 37.11
C LEU A 401 -11.27 -10.39 35.86
N ASN A 402 -11.80 -9.16 35.73
CA ASN A 402 -12.75 -8.77 34.68
C ASN A 402 -12.26 -7.63 33.77
N LEU A 403 -11.05 -7.11 33.97
CA LEU A 403 -10.57 -5.95 33.21
C LEU A 403 -10.23 -6.31 31.77
N ALA A 404 -9.50 -7.41 31.55
CA ALA A 404 -9.21 -7.89 30.21
C ALA A 404 -10.51 -8.20 29.42
N ARG A 405 -11.50 -8.81 30.07
CA ARG A 405 -12.80 -9.10 29.44
C ARG A 405 -13.58 -7.84 29.06
N LYS A 406 -13.61 -6.81 29.92
CA LYS A 406 -14.23 -5.51 29.63
C LYS A 406 -13.52 -4.81 28.46
N LYS A 407 -12.18 -4.78 28.46
CA LYS A 407 -11.39 -4.18 27.37
C LYS A 407 -11.58 -4.94 26.06
N MET A 408 -11.65 -6.26 26.11
CA MET A 408 -11.96 -7.09 24.95
C MET A 408 -13.31 -6.67 24.35
N GLN A 409 -14.37 -6.58 25.16
CA GLN A 409 -15.69 -6.16 24.68
C GLN A 409 -15.66 -4.74 24.10
N LEU A 410 -14.99 -3.79 24.76
CA LEU A 410 -14.85 -2.44 24.24
C LEU A 410 -14.11 -2.42 22.89
N LEU A 411 -13.05 -3.23 22.75
CA LEU A 411 -12.31 -3.40 21.49
C LEU A 411 -13.24 -3.94 20.39
N LYS A 412 -14.07 -4.94 20.72
CA LYS A 412 -15.10 -5.49 19.82
C LYS A 412 -16.03 -4.39 19.29
N ASP A 413 -16.55 -3.57 20.20
CA ASP A 413 -17.52 -2.51 19.86
C ASP A 413 -16.86 -1.41 19.01
N LYS A 414 -15.61 -1.05 19.32
CA LYS A 414 -14.85 -0.05 18.55
C LYS A 414 -14.48 -0.54 17.16
N HIS A 415 -14.08 -1.80 17.00
CA HIS A 415 -13.92 -2.41 15.68
C HIS A 415 -15.21 -2.33 14.86
N LYS A 416 -16.36 -2.69 15.44
CA LYS A 416 -17.65 -2.57 14.76
C LYS A 416 -17.93 -1.14 14.30
N GLN A 417 -17.77 -0.15 15.19
CA GLN A 417 -17.94 1.27 14.85
C GLN A 417 -16.99 1.73 13.73
N PHE A 418 -15.75 1.24 13.73
CA PHE A 418 -14.75 1.55 12.72
C PHE A 418 -15.17 1.05 11.34
N PHE A 419 -15.64 -0.19 11.22
CA PHE A 419 -16.10 -0.75 9.94
C PHE A 419 -17.43 -0.14 9.44
N GLU A 420 -18.30 0.28 10.36
CA GLU A 420 -19.60 0.90 10.01
C GLU A 420 -19.48 2.36 9.56
N THR A 421 -18.44 3.06 10.01
CA THR A 421 -18.22 4.48 9.69
C THR A 421 -17.65 4.63 8.28
N TYR A 422 -18.03 5.69 7.54
CA TYR A 422 -17.44 6.05 6.24
C TYR A 422 -16.61 7.34 6.28
N GLU A 423 -16.76 8.15 7.33
CA GLU A 423 -16.03 9.41 7.51
C GLU A 423 -14.56 9.16 7.85
N ARG A 424 -13.65 9.74 7.06
CA ARG A 424 -12.20 9.52 7.18
C ARG A 424 -11.63 10.03 8.50
N ASP A 425 -12.03 11.23 8.95
CA ASP A 425 -11.52 11.82 10.19
C ASP A 425 -11.95 11.01 11.42
N LYS A 426 -13.22 10.59 11.45
CA LYS A 426 -13.76 9.74 12.51
C LYS A 426 -13.11 8.36 12.54
N LYS A 427 -12.83 7.75 11.39
CA LYS A 427 -12.03 6.50 11.32
C LYS A 427 -10.63 6.70 11.89
N ARG A 428 -10.02 7.85 11.64
CA ARG A 428 -8.69 8.18 12.17
C ARG A 428 -8.69 8.25 13.69
N GLU A 429 -9.73 8.85 14.28
CA GLU A 429 -9.91 8.90 15.73
C GLU A 429 -10.18 7.52 16.32
N LEU A 430 -11.13 6.77 15.74
CA LEU A 430 -11.43 5.40 16.16
C LEU A 430 -10.20 4.50 16.09
N LYS A 431 -9.36 4.62 15.06
CA LYS A 431 -8.12 3.85 14.94
C LYS A 431 -7.16 4.14 16.09
N LYS A 432 -7.00 5.41 16.51
CA LYS A 432 -6.17 5.76 17.67
C LYS A 432 -6.74 5.20 18.98
N GLU A 433 -8.07 5.23 19.13
CA GLU A 433 -8.74 4.63 20.29
C GLU A 433 -8.54 3.11 20.32
N ILE A 434 -8.72 2.44 19.18
CA ILE A 434 -8.50 1.00 19.02
C ILE A 434 -7.08 0.63 19.41
N GLU A 435 -6.07 1.31 18.86
CA GLU A 435 -4.66 1.09 19.20
C GLU A 435 -4.40 1.24 20.70
N THR A 436 -5.01 2.24 21.35
CA THR A 436 -4.89 2.42 22.79
C THR A 436 -5.50 1.25 23.56
N ILE A 437 -6.69 0.80 23.16
CA ILE A 437 -7.39 -0.32 23.79
C ILE A 437 -6.63 -1.64 23.57
N GLU A 438 -6.03 -1.86 22.41
CA GLU A 438 -5.19 -3.03 22.11
C GLU A 438 -4.03 -3.17 23.11
N TRP A 439 -3.26 -2.09 23.30
CA TRP A 439 -2.16 -2.09 24.28
C TRP A 439 -2.66 -2.37 25.69
N GLU A 440 -3.73 -1.71 26.10
CA GLU A 440 -4.29 -1.89 27.43
C GLU A 440 -4.87 -3.29 27.66
N LEU A 441 -5.45 -3.90 26.62
CA LEU A 441 -5.98 -5.26 26.65
C LEU A 441 -4.85 -6.27 26.85
N ILE A 442 -3.75 -6.12 26.09
CA ILE A 442 -2.57 -6.98 26.22
C ILE A 442 -2.01 -6.85 27.63
N GLU A 443 -1.79 -5.62 28.11
CA GLU A 443 -1.25 -5.38 29.46
C GLU A 443 -2.15 -5.97 30.56
N ALA A 444 -3.46 -5.81 30.46
CA ALA A 444 -4.42 -6.38 31.42
C ALA A 444 -4.35 -7.92 31.41
N THR A 445 -4.36 -8.53 30.23
CA THR A 445 -4.37 -10.00 30.08
C THR A 445 -3.07 -10.62 30.61
N LEU A 446 -1.92 -10.02 30.33
CA LEU A 446 -0.62 -10.51 30.82
C LEU A 446 -0.47 -10.37 32.34
N LYS A 447 -1.03 -9.31 32.93
CA LYS A 447 -1.09 -9.14 34.39
C LYS A 447 -1.96 -10.23 35.02
N GLU A 448 -3.15 -10.47 34.47
CA GLU A 448 -4.06 -11.53 34.94
C GLU A 448 -3.44 -12.93 34.83
N GLN A 449 -2.64 -13.19 33.79
CA GLN A 449 -1.92 -14.46 33.59
C GLN A 449 -0.59 -14.56 34.35
N ASN A 450 -0.21 -13.55 35.15
CA ASN A 450 1.08 -13.48 35.85
C ASN A 450 2.32 -13.61 34.93
N LYS A 451 2.22 -13.22 33.66
CA LYS A 451 3.33 -13.25 32.67
C LYS A 451 4.22 -12.01 32.80
N THR A 452 4.92 -11.86 33.92
CA THR A 452 5.73 -10.66 34.24
C THR A 452 6.81 -10.34 33.21
N LYS A 453 7.46 -11.35 32.61
CA LYS A 453 8.47 -11.17 31.54
C LYS A 453 7.86 -10.66 30.23
N ALA A 454 6.67 -11.12 29.86
CA ALA A 454 5.99 -10.65 28.66
C ALA A 454 5.45 -9.22 28.85
N LEU A 455 5.04 -8.88 30.07
CA LEU A 455 4.60 -7.53 30.44
C LEU A 455 5.73 -6.50 30.32
N SER A 456 6.94 -6.82 30.76
CA SER A 456 8.08 -5.90 30.60
C SER A 456 8.48 -5.73 29.14
N LYS A 457 8.41 -6.80 28.33
CA LYS A 457 8.64 -6.75 26.89
C LYS A 457 7.63 -5.86 26.18
N ILE A 458 6.33 -6.04 26.42
CA ILE A 458 5.28 -5.26 25.75
C ILE A 458 5.36 -3.77 26.12
N GLN A 459 5.70 -3.45 27.37
CA GLN A 459 5.92 -2.06 27.80
C GLN A 459 7.14 -1.42 27.12
N LYS A 460 8.21 -2.19 26.90
CA LYS A 460 9.37 -1.74 26.13
C LYS A 460 8.99 -1.51 24.67
N SER A 461 8.32 -2.48 24.05
CA SER A 461 7.81 -2.39 22.69
C SER A 461 6.90 -1.18 22.47
N ARG A 462 6.00 -0.87 23.44
CA ARG A 462 5.14 0.31 23.40
C ARG A 462 5.95 1.62 23.40
N LYS A 463 7.04 1.70 24.18
CA LYS A 463 7.93 2.87 24.20
C LYS A 463 8.74 3.02 22.92
N GLU A 464 9.17 1.90 22.34
CA GLU A 464 9.94 1.85 21.10
C GLU A 464 9.04 1.93 19.85
N ASN A 465 7.71 2.02 20.04
CA ASN A 465 6.70 1.97 18.98
C ASN A 465 6.85 0.74 18.05
N ILE A 466 7.24 -0.39 18.64
CA ILE A 466 7.35 -1.68 17.96
C ILE A 466 6.08 -2.47 18.28
N LYS A 467 5.24 -2.69 17.28
CA LYS A 467 4.07 -3.57 17.36
C LYS A 467 4.49 -5.01 17.10
N PRO A 468 4.34 -5.92 18.07
CA PRO A 468 4.66 -7.34 17.90
C PRO A 468 3.56 -8.13 17.18
N TYR A 469 2.57 -7.43 16.64
CA TYR A 469 1.44 -7.95 15.87
C TYR A 469 1.09 -6.96 14.74
N PHE A 470 0.27 -7.40 13.80
CA PHE A 470 -0.31 -6.54 12.77
C PHE A 470 -1.72 -7.03 12.40
N LEU A 471 -2.72 -6.14 12.42
CA LEU A 471 -4.12 -6.51 12.16
C LEU A 471 -4.51 -6.18 10.73
N TRP A 472 -4.33 -7.11 9.81
CA TRP A 472 -4.42 -6.86 8.37
C TRP A 472 -5.75 -6.23 7.95
N LYS A 473 -6.86 -6.84 8.38
CA LYS A 473 -8.21 -6.41 8.00
C LYS A 473 -8.64 -5.08 8.62
N LEU A 474 -8.01 -4.68 9.74
CA LEU A 474 -8.25 -3.38 10.37
C LEU A 474 -7.37 -2.30 9.74
N ASN A 475 -6.07 -2.60 9.61
CA ASN A 475 -5.07 -1.66 9.15
C ASN A 475 -5.25 -1.31 7.67
N PHE A 476 -5.63 -2.30 6.84
CA PHE A 476 -5.89 -2.16 5.41
C PHE A 476 -7.34 -2.46 5.06
N GLU A 477 -8.29 -2.00 5.89
CA GLU A 477 -9.72 -2.21 5.71
C GLU A 477 -10.18 -1.95 4.28
N GLU A 478 -9.78 -0.84 3.66
CA GLU A 478 -10.21 -0.47 2.30
C GLU A 478 -9.89 -1.54 1.26
N VAL A 479 -8.78 -2.28 1.42
CA VAL A 479 -8.36 -3.32 0.48
C VAL A 479 -9.28 -4.53 0.62
N PHE A 480 -9.46 -4.99 1.85
CA PHE A 480 -10.36 -6.11 2.14
C PHE A 480 -11.83 -5.74 1.91
N ARG A 481 -12.19 -4.46 2.05
CA ARG A 481 -13.52 -3.90 1.79
C ARG A 481 -13.88 -4.01 0.33
N GLU A 482 -13.02 -3.44 -0.51
CA GLU A 482 -13.32 -3.14 -1.91
C GLU A 482 -12.94 -4.31 -2.80
N ASN A 483 -11.90 -5.06 -2.43
CA ASN A 483 -11.28 -6.08 -3.29
C ASN A 483 -11.23 -7.48 -2.65
N GLY A 484 -11.60 -7.63 -1.38
CA GLY A 484 -11.52 -8.91 -0.66
C GLY A 484 -10.10 -9.38 -0.36
N GLY A 485 -9.08 -8.58 -0.66
CA GLY A 485 -7.66 -8.89 -0.49
C GLY A 485 -6.79 -8.15 -1.50
N PHE A 486 -5.51 -8.46 -1.53
CA PHE A 486 -4.53 -7.87 -2.45
C PHE A 486 -4.54 -8.59 -3.80
N ASP A 487 -4.37 -7.83 -4.87
CA ASP A 487 -4.21 -8.38 -6.22
C ASP A 487 -2.83 -9.01 -6.41
N ILE A 488 -1.80 -8.41 -5.81
CA ILE A 488 -0.45 -8.95 -5.82
C ILE A 488 0.09 -8.94 -4.40
N VAL A 489 0.62 -10.07 -3.95
CA VAL A 489 1.50 -10.13 -2.77
C VAL A 489 2.90 -10.49 -3.25
N ILE A 490 3.86 -9.60 -3.06
CA ILE A 490 5.24 -9.75 -3.52
C ILE A 490 6.20 -9.54 -2.37
N ALA A 491 7.13 -10.46 -2.15
CA ALA A 491 8.07 -10.35 -1.02
C ALA A 491 9.42 -11.05 -1.25
N ASN A 492 10.44 -10.53 -0.59
CA ASN A 492 11.64 -11.28 -0.23
C ASN A 492 11.60 -11.51 1.30
N PRO A 493 11.02 -12.62 1.76
CA PRO A 493 10.83 -12.87 3.19
C PRO A 493 12.17 -13.05 3.91
N PRO A 494 12.20 -12.89 5.25
CA PRO A 494 13.42 -13.09 6.03
C PRO A 494 13.86 -14.56 6.06
N TYR A 495 15.16 -14.81 5.87
CA TYR A 495 15.76 -16.14 5.91
C TYR A 495 16.39 -16.42 7.28
N VAL A 496 15.56 -16.87 8.21
CA VAL A 496 16.00 -17.35 9.53
C VAL A 496 15.68 -18.84 9.61
N ASP A 497 16.73 -19.65 9.80
CA ASP A 497 16.57 -21.10 9.91
C ASP A 497 15.93 -21.51 11.24
N SER A 498 15.42 -22.74 11.26
CA SER A 498 14.79 -23.33 12.44
C SER A 498 15.69 -23.34 13.69
N GLU A 499 17.00 -23.53 13.56
CA GLU A 499 17.89 -23.60 14.72
C GLU A 499 18.04 -22.22 15.38
N GLU A 500 18.28 -21.19 14.58
CA GLU A 500 18.41 -19.82 15.05
C GLU A 500 17.08 -19.29 15.60
N MET A 501 15.93 -19.64 15.00
CA MET A 501 14.61 -19.32 15.56
C MET A 501 14.40 -19.94 16.94
N THR A 502 14.85 -21.19 17.16
CA THR A 502 14.74 -21.84 18.47
C THR A 502 15.57 -21.11 19.53
N ARG A 503 16.73 -20.60 19.13
CA ARG A 503 17.67 -19.87 20.01
C ARG A 503 17.21 -18.46 20.33
N THR A 504 16.71 -17.73 19.34
CA THR A 504 16.50 -16.28 19.42
C THR A 504 15.03 -15.88 19.54
N MET A 505 14.09 -16.74 19.10
CA MET A 505 12.68 -16.40 18.91
C MET A 505 11.69 -17.45 19.47
N HIS A 506 12.09 -18.28 20.44
CA HIS A 506 11.29 -19.43 20.92
C HIS A 506 9.80 -19.14 21.17
N GLY A 507 9.46 -18.04 21.85
CA GLY A 507 8.05 -17.67 22.10
C GLY A 507 7.28 -17.30 20.83
N GLN A 508 7.90 -16.54 19.92
CA GLN A 508 7.27 -16.19 18.64
C GLN A 508 7.14 -17.42 17.73
N ARG A 509 8.09 -18.36 17.78
CA ARG A 509 8.02 -19.62 17.02
C ARG A 509 6.79 -20.44 17.41
N GLU A 510 6.48 -20.53 18.70
CA GLU A 510 5.28 -21.20 19.19
C GLU A 510 4.01 -20.49 18.73
N ASP A 511 3.98 -19.16 18.80
CA ASP A 511 2.85 -18.34 18.35
C ASP A 511 2.58 -18.56 16.85
N ILE A 512 3.61 -18.49 16.01
CA ILE A 512 3.53 -18.74 14.56
C ILE A 512 3.03 -20.18 14.30
N SER A 513 3.54 -21.18 15.03
CA SER A 513 3.14 -22.58 14.86
C SER A 513 1.68 -22.86 15.23
N ARG A 514 1.04 -22.01 16.03
CA ARG A 514 -0.40 -22.11 16.33
C ARG A 514 -1.27 -21.51 15.22
N VAL A 515 -0.76 -20.50 14.52
CA VAL A 515 -1.49 -19.76 13.48
C VAL A 515 -1.37 -20.46 12.12
N TYR A 516 -0.17 -20.92 11.77
CA TYR A 516 0.14 -21.40 10.42
C TYR A 516 0.22 -22.92 10.34
N SER A 517 -0.51 -23.48 9.38
CA SER A 517 -0.55 -24.92 9.18
C SER A 517 0.76 -25.49 8.62
N THR A 518 1.51 -24.65 7.88
CA THR A 518 2.82 -24.97 7.29
C THR A 518 3.97 -24.93 8.31
N ALA A 519 3.78 -24.29 9.47
CA ALA A 519 4.77 -24.14 10.52
C ALA A 519 4.85 -25.38 11.46
N LYS A 520 5.06 -26.57 10.89
CA LYS A 520 5.12 -27.84 11.63
C LYS A 520 6.49 -28.50 11.54
N GLY A 521 7.00 -28.98 12.68
CA GLY A 521 8.29 -29.66 12.76
C GLY A 521 9.47 -28.70 12.57
N ASN A 522 10.39 -29.06 11.68
CA ASN A 522 11.55 -28.24 11.33
C ASN A 522 11.19 -27.33 10.15
N TRP A 523 11.07 -26.03 10.39
CA TRP A 523 10.64 -25.05 9.39
C TRP A 523 11.46 -23.76 9.54
N ASP A 524 11.67 -23.08 8.42
CA ASP A 524 12.38 -21.79 8.33
C ASP A 524 11.37 -20.63 8.22
N LEU A 525 11.75 -19.44 8.66
CA LEU A 525 10.83 -18.31 8.84
C LEU A 525 10.07 -17.90 7.58
N TYR A 526 10.67 -18.07 6.40
CA TYR A 526 10.03 -17.72 5.13
C TYR A 526 8.78 -18.56 4.81
N ILE A 527 8.62 -19.75 5.41
CA ILE A 527 7.50 -20.66 5.13
C ILE A 527 6.15 -20.06 5.59
N PRO A 528 6.00 -19.60 6.85
CA PRO A 528 4.82 -18.84 7.28
C PRO A 528 4.51 -17.61 6.43
N PHE A 529 5.53 -16.89 5.94
CA PHE A 529 5.34 -15.73 5.07
C PHE A 529 4.67 -16.10 3.75
N TRP A 530 5.01 -17.27 3.21
CA TRP A 530 4.35 -17.81 2.02
C TRP A 530 2.87 -18.08 2.30
N GLU A 531 2.53 -18.84 3.36
CA GLU A 531 1.12 -19.10 3.73
C GLU A 531 0.35 -17.80 4.00
N GLN A 532 0.97 -16.85 4.72
CA GLN A 532 0.37 -15.54 4.96
C GLN A 532 0.13 -14.78 3.65
N GLY A 533 1.05 -14.85 2.69
CA GLY A 533 0.86 -14.27 1.37
C GLY A 533 -0.43 -14.72 0.71
N PHE A 534 -0.74 -16.02 0.75
CA PHE A 534 -2.01 -16.55 0.21
C PHE A 534 -3.23 -16.09 0.99
N ASN A 535 -3.15 -16.00 2.32
CA ASN A 535 -4.25 -15.53 3.16
C ASN A 535 -4.64 -14.06 2.89
N LEU A 536 -3.70 -13.29 2.33
CA LEU A 536 -3.88 -11.87 2.02
C LEU A 536 -4.42 -11.62 0.61
N LEU A 537 -4.37 -12.61 -0.28
CA LEU A 537 -4.78 -12.43 -1.68
C LEU A 537 -6.30 -12.25 -1.82
N SER A 538 -6.68 -11.44 -2.81
CA SER A 538 -8.03 -11.48 -3.37
C SER A 538 -8.25 -12.81 -4.10
N SER A 539 -9.50 -13.13 -4.42
CA SER A 539 -9.85 -14.38 -5.12
C SER A 539 -9.12 -14.60 -6.47
N LYS A 540 -8.59 -13.53 -7.06
CA LYS A 540 -7.85 -13.54 -8.34
C LYS A 540 -6.39 -13.13 -8.20
N GLY A 541 -5.94 -12.89 -6.97
CA GLY A 541 -4.62 -12.36 -6.73
C GLY A 541 -3.53 -13.40 -6.98
N ASN A 542 -2.32 -12.93 -7.21
CA ASN A 542 -1.12 -13.76 -7.33
C ASN A 542 -0.08 -13.43 -6.25
N ALA A 543 0.54 -14.48 -5.71
CA ALA A 543 1.64 -14.40 -4.76
C ALA A 543 2.98 -14.69 -5.46
N VAL A 544 3.99 -13.85 -5.24
CA VAL A 544 5.33 -13.98 -5.83
C VAL A 544 6.39 -13.77 -4.75
N PHE A 545 7.14 -14.82 -4.43
CA PHE A 545 8.13 -14.78 -3.35
C PHE A 545 9.49 -15.27 -3.82
N ILE A 546 10.55 -14.70 -3.28
CA ILE A 546 11.89 -15.31 -3.35
C ILE A 546 11.96 -16.36 -2.24
N LEU A 547 12.33 -17.59 -2.61
CA LEU A 547 12.47 -18.71 -1.68
C LEU A 547 13.86 -19.31 -1.82
N GLN A 548 14.44 -19.72 -0.70
CA GLN A 548 15.70 -20.44 -0.70
C GLN A 548 15.45 -21.91 -1.04
N ILE A 549 16.00 -22.37 -2.15
CA ILE A 549 15.97 -23.79 -2.50
C ILE A 549 17.14 -24.46 -1.75
N ASN A 550 16.83 -25.12 -0.62
CA ASN A 550 17.78 -25.99 0.06
C ASN A 550 17.90 -27.31 -0.74
N GLY A 551 18.73 -27.28 -1.79
CA GLY A 551 19.10 -28.44 -2.58
C GLY A 551 20.60 -28.70 -2.45
N SER A 552 20.97 -29.84 -1.87
CA SER A 552 22.27 -30.46 -2.07
C SER A 552 22.53 -30.61 -3.58
N GLN A 553 23.54 -29.90 -4.09
CA GLN A 553 24.22 -30.28 -5.32
C GLN A 553 25.18 -31.43 -5.03
#